data_AF-A0A2I2YVA6-F1
#
_entry.id   AF-A0A2I2YVA6-F1
#
_cell.length_a   1.000
_cell.length_b   1.000
_cell.length_c   1.000
_cell.angle_alpha   90.00
_cell.angle_beta   90.00
_cell.angle_gamma   90.00
#
_symmetry.space_group_name_H-M   'P 1'
#
loop_
_entity.id
_entity.type
_entity.pdbx_description
1 polymer ?
#
loop_
_entity_poly.entity_id
_entity_poly.type
_entity_poly.pdbx_seq_one_letter_code
_entity_poly.pdbx_strand_id
1 'polypeptide(L)' 'MLRWTLKKHFVGNPTNSDFELKTAELPPLKNREVLLEALFLTGDPYMRVAAKRLKEGDTMMGQQVARFLLDSLIY' A
#
# COMPACT_ATOMS: atom_id res chain seq x y z
N MET A 1 5.64 -6.52 -6.54
CA MET A 1 4.72 -5.47 -6.06
C MET A 1 5.50 -4.28 -5.54
N LEU A 2 5.15 -3.08 -5.96
CA LEU A 2 5.65 -1.83 -5.41
C LEU A 2 4.79 -1.38 -4.22
N ARG A 3 5.40 -0.87 -3.15
CA ARG A 3 4.66 -0.29 -2.00
C ARG A 3 5.37 0.94 -1.45
N TRP A 4 4.58 1.97 -1.13
CA TRP A 4 5.05 3.14 -0.39
C TRP A 4 4.98 2.87 1.11
N THR A 5 6.11 3.05 1.80
CA THR A 5 6.21 2.89 3.25
C THR A 5 6.48 4.23 3.92
N LEU A 6 5.97 4.40 5.15
CA LEU A 6 6.32 5.53 6.02
C LEU A 6 7.75 5.35 6.49
N LYS A 7 8.71 6.04 5.87
CA LYS A 7 10.13 5.96 6.26
C LYS A 7 10.38 6.65 7.59
N LYS A 8 9.76 7.82 7.79
CA LYS A 8 9.86 8.61 9.02
C LYS A 8 8.53 9.27 9.36
N HIS A 9 8.27 9.48 10.65
CA HIS A 9 7.11 10.26 11.06
C HIS A 9 7.18 11.72 10.59
N PHE A 10 6.05 12.22 10.09
CA PHE A 10 5.94 13.59 9.60
C PHE A 10 6.14 14.64 10.70
N VAL A 11 7.14 15.51 10.52
CA VAL A 11 7.35 16.72 11.33
C VAL A 11 6.94 17.93 10.50
N GLY A 12 5.83 18.59 10.90
CA GLY A 12 5.20 19.61 10.07
C GLY A 12 4.48 19.02 8.85
N ASN A 13 4.72 19.59 7.67
CA ASN A 13 4.20 19.07 6.40
C ASN A 13 5.00 17.85 5.94
N PRO A 14 4.35 16.79 5.41
CA PRO A 14 5.07 15.66 4.81
C PRO A 14 6.01 16.10 3.70
N THR A 15 7.16 15.45 3.64
CA THR A 15 8.19 15.67 2.62
C THR A 15 8.53 14.36 1.92
N ASN A 16 9.19 14.43 0.76
CA ASN A 16 9.59 13.23 0.02
C ASN A 16 10.48 12.28 0.85
N SER A 17 11.27 12.81 1.79
CA SER A 17 12.15 11.99 2.65
C SER A 17 11.41 11.17 3.71
N ASP A 18 10.14 11.48 3.96
CA ASP A 18 9.31 10.75 4.92
C ASP A 18 8.73 9.46 4.33
N PHE A 19 8.88 9.27 3.01
CA PHE A 19 8.38 8.10 2.29
C PHE A 19 9.52 7.31 1.65
N GLU A 20 9.28 6.02 1.43
CA GLU A 20 10.21 5.14 0.73
C GLU A 20 9.42 4.18 -0.16
N LEU A 21 9.83 4.05 -1.43
CA LEU A 21 9.27 3.07 -2.34
C LEU A 21 10.05 1.76 -2.22
N LYS A 22 9.36 0.66 -1.94
CA LYS A 22 9.96 -0.68 -1.84
C LYS A 22 9.36 -1.63 -2.86
N THR A 23 10.20 -2.51 -3.38
CA THR A 23 9.79 -3.65 -4.19
C THR A 23 9.74 -4.90 -3.31
N ALA A 24 8.69 -5.69 -3.44
CA ALA A 24 8.55 -6.98 -2.79
C ALA A 24 8.00 -8.02 -3.78
N GLU A 25 8.44 -9.26 -3.67
CA GLU A 25 7.82 -10.38 -4.38
C GLU A 25 6.51 -10.77 -3.69
N LEU A 26 5.51 -11.14 -4.47
CA LEU A 26 4.26 -11.68 -3.95
C LEU A 26 4.38 -13.21 -3.89
N PRO A 27 3.87 -13.84 -2.82
CA PRO A 27 3.77 -15.30 -2.80
C PRO A 27 2.78 -15.79 -3.86
N PRO A 28 2.86 -17.07 -4.25
CA PRO A 28 1.81 -17.71 -5.06
C PRO A 28 0.44 -17.63 -4.36
N LEU A 29 -0.63 -17.55 -5.14
CA LEU A 29 -2.00 -17.53 -4.60
C LEU A 29 -2.34 -18.85 -3.91
N LYS A 30 -2.97 -18.77 -2.75
CA LYS A 30 -3.61 -19.90 -2.08
C LYS A 30 -5.07 -20.00 -2.50
N ASN A 31 -5.71 -21.12 -2.14
CA ASN A 31 -7.13 -21.33 -2.40
C ASN A 31 -7.99 -20.19 -1.82
N ARG A 32 -8.87 -19.63 -2.66
CA ARG A 32 -9.76 -18.48 -2.38
C ARG A 32 -9.05 -17.13 -2.22
N GLU A 33 -7.78 -17.03 -2.60
CA GLU A 33 -7.11 -15.73 -2.74
C GLU A 33 -7.23 -15.23 -4.19
N VAL A 34 -7.18 -13.91 -4.33
CA VAL A 34 -7.22 -13.19 -5.62
C VAL A 34 -6.02 -12.28 -5.74
N LEU A 35 -5.54 -12.09 -6.97
CA LEU A 35 -4.53 -11.09 -7.29
C LEU A 35 -5.21 -9.83 -7.85
N LEU A 36 -4.94 -8.69 -7.22
CA LEU A 36 -5.48 -7.38 -7.60
C LEU A 36 -4.37 -6.47 -8.11
N GLU A 37 -4.65 -5.79 -9.23
CA GLU A 37 -3.79 -4.75 -9.80
C GLU A 37 -4.41 -3.38 -9.61
N ALA A 38 -3.68 -2.48 -8.95
CA ALA A 38 -4.10 -1.10 -8.75
C ALA A 38 -4.27 -0.38 -10.09
N LEU A 39 -5.45 0.19 -10.34
CA LEU A 39 -5.68 1.11 -11.47
C LEU A 39 -5.61 2.57 -11.01
N PHE A 40 -6.22 2.86 -9.86
CA PHE A 40 -6.27 4.19 -9.27
C PHE A 40 -6.12 4.09 -7.75
N LEU A 41 -5.37 5.02 -7.16
CA LEU A 41 -5.09 5.13 -5.73
C LEU A 41 -5.61 6.48 -5.24
N THR A 42 -6.28 6.51 -4.09
CA THR A 42 -6.69 7.78 -3.46
C THR A 42 -5.63 8.30 -2.50
N GLY A 43 -5.56 9.62 -2.35
CA GLY A 43 -4.79 10.32 -1.33
C GLY A 43 -5.72 11.21 -0.52
N ASP A 44 -5.87 10.92 0.77
CA ASP A 44 -6.92 11.51 1.60
C ASP A 44 -6.35 12.24 2.84
N PRO A 45 -6.96 13.34 3.29
CA PRO A 45 -6.49 14.07 4.47
C PRO A 45 -6.41 13.22 5.74
N TYR A 46 -7.27 12.22 5.90
CA TYR A 46 -7.26 11.34 7.09
C TYR A 46 -5.92 10.59 7.23
N MET A 47 -5.24 10.31 6.11
CA MET A 47 -3.96 9.59 6.11
C MET A 47 -2.90 10.33 6.93
N ARG A 48 -2.92 11.67 6.94
CA ARG A 48 -1.99 12.49 7.74
C ARG A 48 -2.10 12.23 9.24
N VAL A 49 -3.33 12.03 9.72
CA VAL A 49 -3.62 11.78 11.14
C VAL A 49 -3.40 10.29 11.45
N ALA A 50 -3.87 9.40 10.56
CA ALA A 50 -3.75 7.97 10.72
C ALA A 50 -2.29 7.48 10.70
N ALA A 51 -1.40 8.13 9.94
CA ALA A 51 0.03 7.82 9.89
C ALA A 51 0.74 7.91 11.26
N LYS A 52 0.16 8.64 12.24
CA LYS A 52 0.68 8.66 13.62
C LYS A 52 0.57 7.30 14.33
N ARG A 53 -0.28 6.39 13.83
CA ARG A 53 -0.48 5.04 14.38
C ARG A 53 0.38 3.98 13.68
N LEU A 54 1.01 4.32 12.56
CA LEU A 54 1.95 3.43 11.87
C LEU A 54 3.30 3.45 12.55
N LYS A 55 4.05 2.36 12.40
CA LYS A 55 5.49 2.35 12.70
C LYS A 55 6.27 2.75 11.45
N GLU A 56 7.46 3.30 11.65
CA GLU A 56 8.39 3.51 10.53
C GLU A 56 8.69 2.17 9.85
N GLY A 57 8.56 2.14 8.52
CA GLY A 57 8.64 0.95 7.67
C GLY A 57 7.29 0.33 7.29
N ASP A 58 6.19 0.70 7.94
CA ASP A 58 4.85 0.22 7.58
C ASP A 58 4.39 0.80 6.24
N THR A 59 3.56 0.04 5.52
CA THR A 59 2.92 0.49 4.29
C THR A 59 1.92 1.61 4.59
N MET A 60 1.92 2.66 3.77
CA MET A 60 0.92 3.73 3.89
C MET A 60 -0.49 3.20 3.67
N MET A 61 -1.44 3.61 4.52
CA MET A 61 -2.85 3.24 4.36
C MET A 61 -3.49 3.98 3.19
N GLY A 62 -4.50 3.37 2.59
CA GLY A 62 -5.30 3.99 1.54
C GLY A 62 -6.33 3.04 0.96
N GLN A 63 -7.07 3.54 -0.02
CA GLN A 63 -8.02 2.77 -0.82
C GLN A 63 -7.63 2.84 -2.30
N GLN A 64 -8.14 1.89 -3.08
CA GLN A 64 -7.86 1.80 -4.50
C GLN A 64 -9.05 1.24 -5.28
N VAL A 65 -9.13 1.63 -6.55
CA VAL A 65 -9.87 0.87 -7.56
C VAL A 65 -8.88 -0.06 -8.22
N ALA A 66 -9.19 -1.36 -8.24
CA ALA A 66 -8.30 -2.39 -8.75
C ALA A 66 -9.01 -3.30 -9.76
N ARG A 67 -8.23 -3.85 -10.68
CA ARG A 67 -8.65 -4.90 -11.60
C ARG A 67 -8.30 -6.27 -11.02
N PHE A 68 -9.21 -7.23 -11.15
CA PHE A 68 -8.92 -8.64 -10.90
C PHE A 68 -8.01 -9.18 -11.99
N LEU A 69 -6.85 -9.72 -11.61
CA LEU A 69 -5.91 -10.35 -12.53
C LEU A 69 -6.01 -11.87 -12.55
N LEU A 70 -6.15 -12.50 -11.37
CA LEU A 70 -6.17 -13.95 -11.23
C LEU A 70 -7.05 -14.36 -10.04
N ASP A 71 -7.79 -15.45 -10.22
CA ASP A 71 -8.56 -16.12 -9.16
C ASP A 71 -8.05 -17.56 -9.02
N SER A 72 -7.71 -17.94 -7.80
CA SER A 72 -7.31 -19.32 -7.45
C SER A 72 -8.42 -20.35 -7.60
N LEU A 73 -9.68 -19.93 -7.80
CA LEU A 73 -10.83 -20.81 -8.02
C LEU A 73 -11.05 -21.21 -9.48
N ILE A 74 -10.34 -20.60 -10.44
CA ILE A 74 -10.54 -20.82 -11.89
C ILE A 74 -9.45 -21.72 -12.50
N TYR A 75 -8.61 -22.37 -11.68
CA TYR A 75 -7.61 -23.35 -12.12
C TYR A 75 -7.68 -24.66 -11.34
#